data_AF-A0A644U6D8-F1
#
_entry.id   AF-A0A644U6D8-F1
#
_cell.length_a   1.000
_cell.length_b   1.000
_cell.length_c   1.000
_cell.angle_alpha   90.00
_cell.angle_beta   90.00
_cell.angle_gamma   90.00
#
_symmetry.space_group_name_H-M   'P 1'
#
loop_
_entity.id
_entity.type
_entity.pdbx_description
1 polymer ?
#
loop_
_entity_poly.entity_id
_entity_poly.type
_entity_poly.pdbx_seq_one_letter_code
_entity_poly.pdbx_strand_id
1 'polypeptide(L)'
;MNGPGTEYLRRIKFSCPVCLNSVTEKVWVADRDDLKLAILNCPVCGSPTMRIDSPDDDIQFFAYLDMRRSIQERMADQMEETYDYL
;
A
#
# COMPACT_ATOMS: atom_id res chain seq x y z
N MET A 1 26.70 -7.59 18.34
CA MET A 1 27.18 -8.86 17.75
C MET A 1 27.03 -8.72 16.25
N ASN A 2 28.12 -8.47 15.52
CA ASN A 2 28.11 -8.29 14.07
C ASN A 2 28.61 -9.58 13.42
N GLY A 3 27.68 -10.49 13.09
CA GLY A 3 27.96 -11.55 12.12
C GLY A 3 28.01 -10.94 10.71
N PRO A 4 28.66 -11.59 9.73
CA PRO A 4 28.65 -11.11 8.35
C PRO A 4 27.21 -11.11 7.86
N GLY A 5 26.62 -9.92 7.74
CA GLY A 5 25.27 -9.75 7.22
C GLY A 5 25.28 -10.18 5.76
N THR A 6 24.61 -11.28 5.43
CA THR A 6 24.35 -11.66 4.05
C THR A 6 23.27 -10.72 3.51
N GLU A 7 23.65 -9.47 3.22
CA GLU A 7 22.77 -8.56 2.51
C GLU A 7 22.42 -9.16 1.15
N TYR A 8 21.14 -9.21 0.82
CA TYR A 8 20.67 -9.70 -0.46
C TYR A 8 19.74 -8.69 -1.11
N LEU A 9 19.78 -8.66 -2.44
CA LEU A 9 18.97 -7.76 -3.24
C LEU A 9 17.59 -8.38 -3.45
N ARG A 10 16.54 -7.68 -2.99
CA ARG A 10 15.15 -8.09 -3.22
C ARG A 10 14.44 -7.09 -4.10
N ARG A 11 13.59 -7.60 -5.00
CA ARG A 11 12.68 -6.79 -5.80
C ARG A 11 11.34 -6.73 -5.10
N ILE A 12 10.88 -5.53 -4.78
CA ILE A 12 9.65 -5.28 -4.01
C ILE A 12 8.70 -4.46 -4.88
N LYS A 13 7.43 -4.88 -4.95
CA LYS A 13 6.38 -4.12 -5.62
C LYS A 13 5.65 -3.26 -4.60
N PHE A 14 5.44 -2.00 -4.95
CA PHE A 14 4.70 -1.02 -4.19
C PHE A 14 3.50 -0.56 -5.00
N SER A 15 2.30 -0.86 -4.51
CA SER A 15 1.03 -0.54 -5.18
C SER A 15 0.32 0.58 -4.42
N CYS A 16 -0.06 1.64 -5.13
CA CYS A 16 -0.83 2.74 -4.56
C CYS A 16 -2.32 2.39 -4.53
N PRO A 17 -2.98 2.39 -3.36
CA PRO A 17 -4.41 2.09 -3.29
C PRO A 17 -5.30 3.28 -3.69
N VAL A 18 -4.70 4.43 -4.02
CA VAL A 18 -5.42 5.65 -4.41
C VAL A 18 -5.56 5.78 -5.92
N CYS A 19 -4.44 5.77 -6.64
CA CYS A 19 -4.39 5.94 -8.09
C CYS A 19 -4.04 4.65 -8.84
N LEU A 20 -3.90 3.53 -8.13
CA LEU A 20 -3.58 2.19 -8.67
C LEU A 20 -2.21 2.09 -9.38
N ASN A 21 -1.40 3.14 -9.31
CA ASN A 21 -0.03 3.10 -9.81
C ASN A 21 0.81 2.08 -9.03
N SER A 22 1.61 1.30 -9.74
CA SER A 22 2.53 0.34 -9.15
C SER A 22 3.97 0.69 -9.53
N VAL A 23 4.86 0.68 -8.55
CA VAL A 23 6.30 0.88 -8.73
C VAL A 23 7.01 -0.38 -8.25
N THR A 24 8.12 -0.73 -8.88
CA THR A 24 8.91 -1.88 -8.43
C THR A 24 10.35 -1.43 -8.19
N GLU A 25 10.79 -1.53 -6.95
CA GLU A 25 12.11 -1.09 -6.53
C GLU A 25 12.98 -2.27 -6.12
N LYS A 26 14.29 -2.10 -6.24
CA LYS A 26 15.28 -3.05 -5.72
C LYS A 26 15.81 -2.52 -4.40
N VAL A 27 15.63 -3.28 -3.34
CA VAL A 27 16.04 -2.91 -1.98
C VAL A 27 17.06 -3.91 -1.49
N TRP A 28 18.17 -3.41 -0.95
CA TRP A 28 19.12 -4.21 -0.20
C TRP A 28 18.58 -4.45 1.19
N VAL A 29 18.47 -5.71 1.59
CA VAL A 29 17.97 -6.09 2.90
C VAL A 29 18.98 -6.99 3.60
N ALA A 30 19.24 -6.69 4.87
CA ALA A 30 20.09 -7.52 5.73
C ALA A 30 19.27 -8.64 6.36
N ASP A 31 18.01 -8.37 6.73
CA ASP A 31 17.04 -9.35 7.26
C ASP A 31 15.67 -9.25 6.54
N ARG A 32 14.85 -10.32 6.60
CA ARG A 32 13.44 -10.31 6.19
C ARG A 32 12.62 -9.27 6.95
N ASP A 33 12.95 -8.98 8.20
CA ASP A 33 12.21 -7.98 8.99
C ASP A 33 12.45 -6.55 8.49
N ASP A 34 13.61 -6.25 7.88
CA ASP A 34 13.90 -4.94 7.26
C ASP A 34 12.94 -4.61 6.12
N LEU A 35 12.36 -5.63 5.47
CA LEU A 35 11.38 -5.43 4.40
C LEU A 35 10.14 -4.69 4.90
N LYS A 36 9.78 -4.81 6.18
CA LYS A 36 8.63 -4.10 6.76
C LYS A 36 8.89 -2.61 6.92
N LEU A 37 10.16 -2.19 6.94
CA LEU A 37 10.58 -0.79 7.05
C LEU A 37 10.69 -0.11 5.67
N ALA A 38 10.68 -0.88 4.59
CA ALA A 38 10.69 -0.34 3.24
C ALA A 38 9.33 0.31 2.94
N ILE A 39 9.31 1.64 2.97
CA ILE A 39 8.13 2.47 2.69
C ILE A 39 8.44 3.32 1.47
N LEU A 40 7.50 3.36 0.53
CA LEU A 40 7.57 4.23 -0.64
C LEU A 40 6.26 5.01 -0.76
N ASN A 41 6.35 6.33 -0.96
CA ASN A 41 5.18 7.11 -1.32
C ASN A 41 4.95 7.01 -2.83
N CYS A 42 3.69 7.06 -3.25
CA CYS A 42 3.34 6.99 -4.66
C CYS A 42 3.93 8.20 -5.40
N PRO A 43 4.73 8.01 -6.47
CA PRO A 43 5.32 9.13 -7.20
C PRO A 43 4.29 9.97 -7.98
N VAL A 44 3.06 9.45 -8.16
CA VAL A 44 1.99 10.12 -8.91
C VAL A 44 1.15 11.02 -8.01
N CYS A 45 0.72 10.53 -6.85
CA CYS A 45 -0.24 11.23 -5.99
C CYS A 45 0.27 11.47 -4.55
N GLY A 46 1.51 11.08 -4.23
CA GLY A 46 2.11 11.25 -2.91
C GLY A 46 1.54 10.35 -1.80
N SER A 47 0.48 9.59 -2.08
CA SER A 47 -0.17 8.73 -1.07
C SER A 47 0.73 7.56 -0.65
N PRO A 48 0.61 7.06 0.58
CA PRO A 48 1.31 5.85 1.02
C PRO A 48 1.01 4.67 0.09
N THR A 49 2.03 3.89 -0.26
CA THR A 49 1.85 2.65 -1.03
C THR A 49 1.78 1.45 -0.11
N MET A 50 1.12 0.39 -0.58
CA MET A 50 1.14 -0.93 0.03
C MET A 50 2.18 -1.80 -0.66
N ARG A 51 2.97 -2.51 0.14
CA ARG A 51 3.92 -3.48 -0.35
C ARG A 51 3.21 -4.75 -0.76
N ILE A 52 3.54 -5.29 -1.94
CA ILE A 52 3.00 -6.54 -2.45
C ILE A 52 4.17 -7.48 -2.75
N ASP A 53 4.43 -8.38 -1.80
CA ASP A 53 5.54 -9.35 -1.86
C ASP A 53 5.05 -10.80 -1.97
N SER A 54 3.76 -11.04 -1.74
CA SER A 54 3.13 -12.35 -1.72
C SER A 54 1.68 -12.28 -2.24
N PRO A 55 1.09 -13.43 -2.63
CA PRO A 55 -0.33 -13.48 -3.01
C PRO A 55 -1.29 -13.01 -1.91
N ASP A 56 -0.93 -13.22 -0.65
CA ASP A 56 -1.73 -12.75 0.48
C ASP A 56 -1.74 -11.21 0.58
N ASP A 57 -0.62 -10.55 0.23
CA ASP A 57 -0.56 -9.10 0.16
C ASP A 57 -1.45 -8.54 -0.97
N ASP A 58 -1.55 -9.26 -2.10
CA ASP A 58 -2.49 -8.92 -3.18
C ASP A 58 -3.94 -9.00 -2.68
N ILE A 59 -4.31 -10.06 -1.95
CA ILE A 59 -5.65 -10.21 -1.37
C ILE A 59 -5.94 -9.04 -0.41
N GLN A 60 -5.00 -8.70 0.47
CA GLN A 60 -5.15 -7.58 1.39
C GLN A 60 -5.28 -6.25 0.67
N PHE A 61 -4.53 -6.05 -0.42
CA PHE A 61 -4.62 -4.86 -1.25
C PHE A 61 -6.02 -4.71 -1.88
N PHE A 62 -6.58 -5.79 -2.45
CA PHE A 62 -7.92 -5.76 -3.01
C PHE A 62 -9.01 -5.59 -1.95
N ALA A 63 -8.87 -6.24 -0.80
CA ALA A 63 -9.78 -6.05 0.33
C ALA A 63 -9.77 -4.58 0.82
N TYR A 64 -8.59 -3.95 0.87
CA TYR A 64 -8.47 -2.53 1.21
C TYR A 64 -9.15 -1.63 0.17
N LEU A 65 -8.98 -1.92 -1.12
CA LEU A 65 -9.64 -1.17 -2.20
C LEU A 65 -11.17 -1.26 -2.08
N ASP A 66 -11.70 -2.45 -1.80
CA ASP A 66 -13.14 -2.67 -1.65
C ASP A 66 -13.70 -1.93 -0.43
N MET A 67 -13.02 -2.04 0.72
CA MET A 67 -13.35 -1.28 1.93
C MET A 67 -13.37 0.23 1.65
N ARG A 68 -12.33 0.75 0.99
CA ARG A 68 -12.21 2.18 0.69
C ARG A 68 -13.37 2.66 -0.18
N ARG A 69 -13.74 1.88 -1.21
CA ARG A 69 -14.92 2.19 -2.04
C ARG A 69 -16.19 2.22 -1.22
N SER A 70 -16.44 1.20 -0.39
CA SER A 70 -17.64 1.14 0.45
C SER A 70 -17.76 2.33 1.41
N ILE A 71 -16.64 2.79 1.96
CA ILE A 71 -16.61 4.00 2.81
C ILE A 71 -16.98 5.24 1.99
N GLN A 72 -16.43 5.38 0.78
CA GLN A 72 -16.72 6.53 -0.09
C GLN A 72 -18.19 6.57 -0.51
N GLU A 73 -18.79 5.41 -0.82
CA GLU A 73 -20.22 5.30 -1.12
C GLU A 73 -21.07 5.75 0.07
N ARG A 74 -20.79 5.23 1.27
CA ARG A 74 -21.50 5.64 2.50
C ARG A 74 -21.35 7.11 2.83
N MET A 75 -20.18 7.70 2.58
CA MET A 75 -19.95 9.13 2.76
C MET A 75 -20.77 9.95 1.76
N ALA A 76 -20.90 9.48 0.53
CA ALA A 76 -21.72 10.13 -0.49
C ALA A 76 -23.21 10.10 -0.10
N ASP A 77 -23.71 8.95 0.36
CA ASP A 77 -25.09 8.80 0.83
C ASP A 77 -25.39 9.77 1.99
N GLN A 78 -24.48 9.86 2.98
CA GLN A 78 -24.61 10.80 4.09
C GLN A 78 -24.59 12.27 3.65
N MET A 79 -23.80 12.60 2.64
CA MET A 79 -23.79 13.95 2.08
C MET A 79 -25.12 14.26 1.40
N GLU A 80 -25.65 13.35 0.59
CA GLU A 80 -26.95 13.52 -0.09
C GLU A 80 -28.08 13.73 0.93
N GLU A 81 -28.15 12.88 1.97
CA GLU A 81 -29.10 13.06 3.07
C GLU A 81 -28.95 14.44 3.72
N THR A 82 -27.71 14.91 3.96
CA THR A 82 -27.46 16.20 4.60
C THR A 82 -27.88 17.38 3.73
N TYR A 83 -27.70 17.30 2.41
CA TYR A 83 -28.14 18.34 1.47
C TYR A 83 -29.66 18.42 1.36
N ASP A 84 -30.38 17.31 1.50
CA ASP A 84 -31.86 17.29 1.51
C ASP A 84 -32.48 18.00 2.72
N TYR A 85 -31.73 18.16 3.82
CA TYR A 85 -32.19 18.87 5.02
C TYR A 85 -31.85 20.38 5.05
N LEU A 86 -31.08 20.89 4.06
CA LEU A 86 -30.69 22.30 3.95
C LEU A 86 -31.54 23.04 2.90
#